data_AF-A0A3L8BND7-F1
#
_entry.id   AF-A0A3L8BND7-F1
#
_cell.length_a   1.000
_cell.length_b   1.000
_cell.length_c   1.000
_cell.angle_alpha   90.00
_cell.angle_beta   90.00
_cell.angle_gamma   90.00
#
_symmetry.space_group_name_H-M   'P 1'
#
loop_
_entity.id
_entity.type
_entity.pdbx_description
1 polymer ?
#
loop_
_entity_poly.entity_id
_entity_poly.type
_entity_poly.pdbx_seq_one_letter_code
_entity_poly.pdbx_strand_id
1 'polypeptide(L)'
;MSTLQQQNKWIGWHAEQVLMFPLVTLLSVVWVMNVLLAKMQGSAVLKSSRHMTLSGHELVLRQFTHGILRHSFWVWEILNGRVSLVGMPLNTGRRLGVAAAAQPGLVSLWQLRQLSGLSEAGLYDTVIRQLRYSRVEQLQLLIKFGVAKCLYQQANLHRPACFQLFGMRINNLSMDEAVARITAEPMYDSARVGYFVNVNSFNIAHSRPGFRALVNTADWVFADGSGVRLAAKHQGIALRDNVNGTDMLPKLCEQARNQGLSLYLLGADKGVAEAAAAALRTQFPGLRIAGTEHGYIDHHDSQAVIERINAAGTDILLVGMGSPIQEQWLRDHAQRLHCRSALAVGGLFDFCSGRIPRAPLWMRELGLEWVWRLLQEPKAKFHRYVIGNPQFLFRMIKHS
;
A
#
# COMPACT_ATOMS: atom_id res chain seq x y z
N MET A 1 -18.00 25.49 16.17
CA MET A 1 -17.19 24.85 17.22
C MET A 1 -18.03 24.42 18.45
N SER A 2 -19.36 24.21 18.31
CA SER A 2 -20.25 23.94 19.46
C SER A 2 -21.27 22.80 19.28
N THR A 3 -21.32 22.12 18.12
CA THR A 3 -22.29 21.02 17.90
C THR A 3 -21.69 19.61 17.95
N LEU A 4 -20.38 19.46 17.76
CA LEU A 4 -19.68 18.17 17.86
C LEU A 4 -19.26 17.79 19.30
N GLN A 5 -19.20 18.75 20.22
CA GLN A 5 -18.82 18.49 21.62
C GLN A 5 -19.96 17.93 22.49
N GLN A 6 -21.23 18.05 22.05
CA GLN A 6 -22.39 17.77 22.91
C GLN A 6 -23.12 16.45 22.59
N GLN A 7 -22.94 15.85 21.41
CA GLN A 7 -23.64 14.61 21.03
C GLN A 7 -22.85 13.31 21.26
N ASN A 8 -21.56 13.38 21.57
CA ASN A 8 -20.77 12.22 22.00
C ASN A 8 -20.32 12.38 23.46
N LYS A 9 -21.27 12.50 24.38
CA LYS A 9 -21.02 11.97 25.74
C LYS A 9 -20.85 10.47 25.57
N TRP A 10 -19.60 10.04 25.53
CA TRP A 10 -19.12 8.69 25.28
C TRP A 10 -19.71 7.69 26.29
N ILE A 11 -20.90 7.15 25.99
CA ILE A 11 -21.50 5.97 26.65
C ILE A 11 -20.78 4.66 26.22
N GLY A 12 -19.53 4.75 25.75
CA GLY A 12 -18.68 3.61 25.40
C GLY A 12 -17.83 3.08 26.55
N TRP A 13 -17.63 3.88 27.60
CA TRP A 13 -16.62 3.59 28.65
C TRP A 13 -16.97 2.34 29.45
N HIS A 14 -18.25 2.15 29.79
CA HIS A 14 -18.70 0.97 30.52
C HIS A 14 -18.78 -0.28 29.63
N ALA A 15 -19.10 -0.13 28.35
CA ALA A 15 -19.27 -1.29 27.46
C ALA A 15 -17.95 -2.01 27.19
N GLU A 16 -16.85 -1.29 26.94
CA GLU A 16 -15.53 -1.91 26.77
C GLU A 16 -15.03 -2.53 28.07
N GLN A 17 -15.20 -1.84 29.20
CA GLN A 17 -14.76 -2.35 30.51
C GLN A 17 -15.48 -3.65 30.88
N VAL A 18 -16.80 -3.72 30.65
CA VAL A 18 -17.60 -4.93 30.88
C VAL A 18 -17.11 -6.09 30.00
N LEU A 19 -16.72 -5.84 28.75
CA LEU A 19 -16.15 -6.87 27.87
C LEU A 19 -14.74 -7.32 28.29
N MET A 20 -13.95 -6.43 28.91
CA MET A 20 -12.58 -6.73 29.33
C MET A 20 -12.50 -7.47 30.68
N PHE A 21 -13.51 -7.37 31.53
CA PHE A 21 -13.55 -8.04 32.84
C PHE A 21 -13.35 -9.56 32.75
N PRO A 22 -14.13 -10.32 31.94
CA PRO A 22 -13.93 -11.76 31.77
C PRO A 22 -12.52 -12.11 31.26
N LEU A 23 -11.96 -11.24 30.40
CA LEU A 23 -10.65 -11.44 29.82
C LEU A 23 -9.53 -11.31 30.86
N VAL A 24 -9.67 -10.42 31.86
CA VAL A 24 -8.72 -10.35 32.98
C VAL A 24 -8.74 -11.63 33.80
N THR A 25 -9.92 -12.16 34.10
CA THR A 25 -10.02 -13.44 34.82
C THR A 25 -9.31 -14.55 34.07
N LEU A 26 -9.52 -14.65 32.75
CA LEU A 26 -8.85 -15.63 31.90
C LEU A 26 -7.32 -15.42 31.85
N LEU A 27 -6.86 -14.18 31.76
CA LEU A 27 -5.44 -13.84 31.64
C LEU A 27 -4.71 -13.84 32.99
N SER A 28 -5.41 -13.83 34.12
CA SER A 28 -4.83 -13.73 35.47
C SER A 28 -3.80 -14.82 35.76
N VAL A 29 -4.06 -16.06 35.31
CA VAL A 29 -3.14 -17.19 35.44
C VAL A 29 -1.82 -16.92 34.69
N VAL A 30 -1.94 -16.40 33.46
CA VAL A 30 -0.78 -16.02 32.64
C VAL A 30 -0.01 -14.87 33.30
N TRP A 31 -0.72 -13.91 33.90
CA TRP A 31 -0.11 -12.77 34.58
C TRP A 31 0.68 -13.19 35.81
N VAL A 32 0.12 -14.08 36.64
CA VAL A 32 0.83 -14.65 37.80
C VAL A 32 2.11 -15.36 37.34
N MET A 33 2.03 -16.18 36.29
CA MET A 33 3.20 -16.85 35.73
C MET A 33 4.27 -15.86 35.26
N ASN A 34 3.88 -14.81 34.52
CA ASN A 34 4.81 -13.77 34.06
C ASN A 34 5.47 -13.01 35.23
N VAL A 35 4.72 -12.75 36.31
CA VAL A 35 5.23 -12.13 37.54
C VAL A 35 6.28 -13.02 38.21
N LEU A 36 5.98 -14.32 38.37
CA LEU A 36 6.91 -15.28 38.96
C LEU A 36 8.20 -15.38 38.15
N LEU A 37 8.10 -15.49 36.82
CA LEU A 37 9.26 -15.52 35.93
C LEU A 37 10.11 -14.25 36.06
N ALA A 38 9.49 -13.07 36.10
CA ALA A 38 10.22 -11.82 36.27
C ALA A 38 10.96 -11.76 37.62
N LYS A 39 10.32 -12.23 38.70
CA LYS A 39 10.94 -12.33 40.04
C LYS A 39 12.11 -13.33 40.07
N MET A 40 11.95 -14.50 39.45
CA MET A 40 13.02 -15.52 39.35
C MET A 40 14.25 -14.99 38.61
N GLN A 41 14.05 -14.07 37.65
CA GLN A 41 15.11 -13.45 36.87
C GLN A 41 15.62 -12.12 37.47
N GLY A 42 15.25 -11.79 38.71
CA GLY A 42 15.69 -10.57 39.40
C GLY A 42 15.31 -9.28 38.67
N SER A 43 14.26 -9.31 37.85
CA SER A 43 13.90 -8.22 36.95
C SER A 43 12.58 -7.56 37.36
N ALA A 44 12.38 -6.30 36.96
CA ALA A 44 11.09 -5.63 37.14
C ALA A 44 9.97 -6.40 36.43
N VAL A 45 8.81 -6.54 37.09
CA VAL A 45 7.64 -7.27 36.57
C VAL A 45 7.10 -6.61 35.29
N LEU A 46 6.99 -5.29 35.31
CA LEU A 46 6.43 -4.50 34.23
C LEU A 46 7.50 -3.57 33.64
N LYS A 47 7.53 -3.49 32.32
CA LYS A 47 8.26 -2.49 31.55
C LYS A 47 7.28 -1.44 31.04
N SER A 48 7.65 -0.17 31.18
CA SER A 48 6.88 0.96 30.66
C SER A 48 7.36 1.34 29.26
N SER A 49 6.41 1.55 28.34
CA SER A 49 6.65 2.16 27.03
C SER A 49 5.91 3.50 26.95
N ARG A 50 6.61 4.50 26.43
CA ARG A 50 6.08 5.86 26.29
C ARG A 50 5.53 6.02 24.88
N HIS A 51 4.34 6.59 24.78
CA HIS A 51 3.62 6.82 23.54
C HIS A 51 3.14 8.26 23.50
N MET A 52 3.22 8.90 22.34
CA MET A 52 2.73 10.26 22.13
C MET A 52 1.31 10.21 21.57
N THR A 53 0.38 10.91 22.20
CA THR A 53 -0.98 11.08 21.70
C THR A 53 -1.05 12.18 20.64
N LEU A 54 -2.14 12.22 19.85
CA LEU A 54 -2.36 13.30 18.87
C LEU A 54 -2.50 14.68 19.50
N SER A 55 -2.92 14.77 20.76
CA SER A 55 -3.02 16.02 21.50
C SER A 55 -1.67 16.51 22.05
N GLY A 56 -0.61 15.68 21.92
CA GLY A 56 0.73 16.00 22.40
C GLY A 56 1.00 15.59 23.85
N HIS A 57 0.07 14.90 24.51
CA HIS A 57 0.29 14.31 25.84
C HIS A 57 1.02 12.98 25.73
N GLU A 58 1.87 12.71 26.71
CA GLU A 58 2.57 11.43 26.85
C GLU A 58 1.68 10.40 27.57
N LEU A 59 1.46 9.26 26.92
CA LEU A 59 0.76 8.11 27.45
C LEU A 59 1.78 7.01 27.77
N VAL A 60 1.81 6.56 29.02
CA VAL A 60 2.67 5.47 29.46
C VAL A 60 1.87 4.18 29.55
N LEU A 61 2.19 3.22 28.67
CA LEU A 61 1.60 1.88 28.70
C LEU A 61 2.58 0.90 29.33
N ARG A 62 2.05 -0.06 30.09
CA ARG A 62 2.85 -1.07 30.78
C ARG A 62 2.63 -2.44 30.15
N GLN A 63 3.67 -3.25 30.12
CA GLN A 63 3.63 -4.63 29.65
C GLN A 63 4.52 -5.51 30.52
N PHE A 64 4.29 -6.82 30.54
CA PHE A 64 5.19 -7.73 31.26
C PHE A 64 6.58 -7.73 30.62
N THR A 65 7.62 -7.72 31.45
CA THR A 65 9.00 -7.80 30.99
C THR A 65 9.30 -9.20 30.41
N HIS A 66 8.79 -10.23 31.08
CA HIS A 66 9.06 -11.65 30.81
C HIS A 66 7.78 -12.48 30.62
N GLY A 67 7.97 -13.69 30.11
CA GLY A 67 6.92 -14.70 29.92
C GLY A 67 6.14 -14.59 28.61
N ILE A 68 4.97 -15.22 28.55
CA ILE A 68 4.12 -15.32 27.36
C ILE A 68 3.04 -14.23 27.36
N LEU A 69 2.53 -13.86 26.19
CA LEU A 69 1.49 -12.84 26.04
C LEU A 69 1.82 -11.55 26.81
N ARG A 70 3.06 -11.05 26.70
CA ARG A 70 3.55 -9.92 27.51
C ARG A 70 2.70 -8.64 27.40
N HIS A 71 2.08 -8.42 26.24
CA HIS A 71 1.17 -7.30 25.97
C HIS A 71 -0.24 -7.48 26.56
N SER A 72 -0.56 -8.65 27.14
CA SER A 72 -1.87 -8.91 27.75
C SER A 72 -2.18 -7.95 28.90
N PHE A 73 -1.17 -7.36 29.54
CA PHE A 73 -1.37 -6.31 30.55
C PHE A 73 -2.06 -5.06 29.99
N TRP A 74 -2.07 -4.83 28.68
CA TRP A 74 -2.82 -3.72 28.09
C TRP A 74 -4.33 -3.83 28.33
N VAL A 75 -4.86 -5.03 28.60
CA VAL A 75 -6.25 -5.22 29.04
C VAL A 75 -6.49 -4.47 30.37
N TRP A 76 -5.51 -4.48 31.29
CA TRP A 76 -5.57 -3.71 32.52
C TRP A 76 -5.51 -2.20 32.27
N GLU A 77 -4.68 -1.74 31.33
CA GLU A 77 -4.62 -0.32 30.96
C GLU A 77 -5.96 0.16 30.35
N ILE A 78 -6.65 -0.69 29.60
CA ILE A 78 -8.01 -0.42 29.08
C ILE A 78 -9.02 -0.32 30.22
N LEU A 79 -9.01 -1.28 31.16
CA LEU A 79 -9.92 -1.24 32.31
C LEU A 79 -9.77 0.03 33.16
N ASN A 80 -8.54 0.53 33.32
CA ASN A 80 -8.28 1.78 34.03
C ASN A 80 -8.61 3.04 33.22
N GLY A 81 -9.15 2.90 32.00
CA GLY A 81 -9.57 4.02 31.16
C GLY A 81 -8.41 4.86 30.61
N ARG A 82 -7.18 4.32 30.59
CA ARG A 82 -5.99 5.05 30.08
C ARG A 82 -5.88 5.01 28.57
N VAL A 83 -6.43 3.97 27.95
CA VAL A 83 -6.42 3.73 26.51
C VAL A 83 -7.67 2.93 26.14
N SER A 84 -8.22 3.14 24.94
CA SER A 84 -9.31 2.31 24.41
C SER A 84 -8.76 1.22 23.48
N LEU A 85 -9.56 0.18 23.22
CA LEU A 85 -9.23 -0.81 22.21
C LEU A 85 -9.22 -0.17 20.81
N VAL A 86 -10.22 0.66 20.49
CA VAL A 86 -10.32 1.44 19.25
C VAL A 86 -10.34 2.92 19.57
N GLY A 87 -9.36 3.68 19.07
CA GLY A 87 -9.23 5.09 19.41
C GLY A 87 -8.22 5.83 18.54
N MET A 88 -7.85 7.03 18.97
CA MET A 88 -6.95 7.90 18.23
C MET A 88 -5.55 7.26 18.09
N PRO A 89 -4.92 7.39 16.91
CA PRO A 89 -3.61 6.81 16.67
C PRO A 89 -2.54 7.38 17.60
N LEU A 90 -1.63 6.51 18.03
CA LEU A 90 -0.46 6.85 18.83
C LEU A 90 0.78 6.99 17.95
N ASN A 91 1.77 7.78 18.39
CA ASN A 91 3.10 7.89 17.80
C ASN A 91 3.12 8.31 16.32
N THR A 92 2.21 9.19 15.91
CA THR A 92 2.13 9.67 14.52
C THR A 92 3.22 10.69 14.16
N GLY A 93 3.97 11.20 15.16
CA GLY A 93 4.93 12.30 14.98
C GLY A 93 4.27 13.66 14.67
N ARG A 94 2.93 13.73 14.64
CA ARG A 94 2.17 14.93 14.32
C ARG A 94 1.12 15.20 15.41
N ARG A 95 0.90 16.48 15.72
CA ARG A 95 -0.13 16.91 16.66
C ARG A 95 -1.35 17.41 15.89
N LEU A 96 -2.55 17.04 16.33
CA LEU A 96 -3.81 17.47 15.75
C LEU A 96 -4.79 17.89 16.86
N GLY A 97 -5.15 19.18 16.89
CA GLY A 97 -6.01 19.75 17.92
C GLY A 97 -7.44 19.18 17.94
N VAL A 98 -7.95 18.74 16.80
CA VAL A 98 -9.27 18.08 16.69
C VAL A 98 -9.39 16.79 17.51
N ALA A 99 -8.27 16.17 17.86
CA ALA A 99 -8.25 14.95 18.67
C ALA A 99 -8.05 15.21 20.18
N ALA A 100 -8.04 16.48 20.62
CA ALA A 100 -7.75 16.84 22.01
C ALA A 100 -8.68 16.17 23.03
N ALA A 101 -9.95 15.95 22.67
CA ALA A 101 -10.94 15.30 23.52
C ALA A 101 -11.14 13.80 23.23
N ALA A 102 -10.43 13.24 22.25
CA ALA A 102 -10.63 11.87 21.80
C ALA A 102 -9.61 10.93 22.45
N GLN A 103 -10.10 9.81 23.00
CA GLN A 103 -9.27 8.85 23.70
C GLN A 103 -8.25 8.18 22.75
N PRO A 104 -7.00 8.00 23.18
CA PRO A 104 -6.03 7.19 22.44
C PRO A 104 -6.48 5.74 22.36
N GLY A 105 -6.15 5.07 21.25
CA GLY A 105 -6.49 3.69 20.99
C GLY A 105 -5.29 2.80 20.72
N LEU A 106 -5.40 1.53 21.08
CA LEU A 106 -4.45 0.50 20.62
C LEU A 106 -4.59 0.21 19.13
N VAL A 107 -5.82 0.32 18.60
CA VAL A 107 -6.15 0.18 17.19
C VAL A 107 -6.74 1.49 16.67
N SER A 108 -6.31 1.90 15.48
CA SER A 108 -6.83 3.06 14.78
C SER A 108 -6.92 2.79 13.28
N LEU A 109 -7.81 3.51 12.60
CA LEU A 109 -7.95 3.47 11.16
C LEU A 109 -6.66 3.92 10.47
N TRP A 110 -5.96 4.89 11.04
CA TRP A 110 -4.66 5.33 10.56
C TRP A 110 -3.63 4.20 10.57
N GLN A 111 -3.48 3.49 11.69
CA GLN A 111 -2.55 2.36 11.76
C GLN A 111 -2.93 1.23 10.79
N LEU A 112 -4.23 0.93 10.61
CA LEU A 112 -4.68 -0.03 9.60
C LEU A 112 -4.21 0.37 8.20
N ARG A 113 -4.42 1.63 7.81
CA ARG A 113 -4.03 2.16 6.50
C ARG A 113 -2.52 2.17 6.29
N GLN A 114 -1.75 2.48 7.33
CA GLN A 114 -0.29 2.38 7.29
C GLN A 114 0.18 0.93 7.13
N LEU A 115 -0.47 -0.03 7.79
CA LEU A 115 -0.15 -1.46 7.62
C LEU A 115 -0.47 -1.94 6.20
N SER A 116 -1.57 -1.49 5.61
CA SER A 116 -1.99 -1.86 4.25
C SER A 116 -1.29 -1.06 3.15
N GLY A 117 -0.52 -0.02 3.48
CA GLY A 117 0.17 0.84 2.51
C GLY A 117 -0.74 1.82 1.76
N LEU A 118 -1.92 2.17 2.31
CA LEU A 118 -2.85 3.10 1.67
C LEU A 118 -2.47 4.55 1.99
N SER A 119 -2.18 5.34 0.96
CA SER A 119 -1.77 6.76 1.09
C SER A 119 -2.83 7.79 0.70
N GLU A 120 -4.04 7.37 0.31
CA GLU A 120 -5.04 8.25 -0.32
C GLU A 120 -5.63 9.34 0.59
N ALA A 121 -5.58 9.16 1.92
CA ALA A 121 -6.11 10.12 2.87
C ALA A 121 -5.09 10.45 3.97
N GLY A 122 -4.90 11.74 4.23
CA GLY A 122 -3.98 12.22 5.25
C GLY A 122 -4.41 11.79 6.67
N LEU A 123 -3.50 12.02 7.63
CA LEU A 123 -3.77 11.74 9.04
C LEU A 123 -5.03 12.45 9.53
N TYR A 124 -5.22 13.72 9.13
CA TYR A 124 -6.38 14.53 9.53
C TYR A 124 -7.70 13.90 9.06
N ASP A 125 -7.85 13.62 7.76
CA ASP A 125 -9.09 13.05 7.21
C ASP A 125 -9.41 11.68 7.80
N THR A 126 -8.37 10.89 8.03
CA THR A 126 -8.50 9.56 8.64
C THR A 126 -9.01 9.66 10.08
N VAL A 127 -8.50 10.61 10.86
CA VAL A 127 -8.95 10.88 12.23
C VAL A 127 -10.40 11.37 12.24
N ILE A 128 -10.74 12.37 11.43
CA ILE A 128 -12.11 12.91 11.35
C ILE A 128 -13.11 11.83 10.96
N ARG A 129 -12.73 10.93 10.04
CA ARG A 129 -13.58 9.81 9.65
C ARG A 129 -13.78 8.82 10.79
N GLN A 130 -12.72 8.42 11.48
CA GLN A 130 -12.82 7.47 12.59
C GLN A 130 -13.67 8.02 13.75
N LEU A 131 -13.62 9.34 14.00
CA LEU A 131 -14.44 9.99 15.02
C LEU A 131 -15.96 9.84 14.77
N ARG A 132 -16.37 9.51 13.54
CA ARG A 132 -17.77 9.29 13.15
C ARG A 132 -18.19 7.81 13.18
N TYR A 133 -17.30 6.90 13.56
CA TYR A 133 -17.58 5.47 13.54
C TYR A 133 -18.64 5.07 14.58
N SER A 134 -19.62 4.31 14.13
CA SER A 134 -20.53 3.53 14.96
C SER A 134 -19.81 2.37 15.65
N ARG A 135 -20.47 1.74 16.64
CA ARG A 135 -19.94 0.53 17.32
C ARG A 135 -19.67 -0.63 16.36
N VAL A 136 -20.51 -0.78 15.33
CA VAL A 136 -20.33 -1.80 14.29
C VAL A 136 -19.07 -1.52 13.48
N GLU A 137 -18.85 -0.27 13.08
CA GLU A 137 -17.64 0.12 12.34
C GLU A 137 -16.36 -0.01 13.18
N GLN A 138 -16.43 0.24 14.49
CA GLN A 138 -15.32 -0.02 15.42
C GLN A 138 -14.98 -1.51 15.49
N LEU A 139 -15.99 -2.39 15.58
CA LEU A 139 -15.78 -3.84 15.54
C LEU A 139 -15.19 -4.30 14.20
N GLN A 140 -15.70 -3.78 13.08
CA GLN A 140 -15.14 -4.05 11.76
C GLN A 140 -13.68 -3.59 11.64
N LEU A 141 -13.33 -2.42 12.20
CA LEU A 141 -11.96 -1.93 12.23
C LEU A 141 -11.05 -2.90 13.01
N LEU A 142 -11.49 -3.44 14.14
CA LEU A 142 -10.72 -4.44 14.90
C LEU A 142 -10.47 -5.71 14.09
N ILE A 143 -11.51 -6.25 13.44
CA ILE A 143 -11.40 -7.45 12.61
C ILE A 143 -10.43 -7.18 11.46
N LYS A 144 -10.60 -6.08 10.74
CA LYS A 144 -9.71 -5.68 9.63
C LYS A 144 -8.27 -5.50 10.11
N PHE A 145 -8.07 -4.87 11.26
CA PHE A 145 -6.74 -4.69 11.84
C PHE A 145 -6.09 -6.02 12.23
N GLY A 146 -6.85 -6.97 12.78
CA GLY A 146 -6.36 -8.32 13.06
C GLY A 146 -5.90 -9.04 11.79
N VAL A 147 -6.72 -9.01 10.74
CA VAL A 147 -6.38 -9.59 9.42
C VAL A 147 -5.14 -8.90 8.84
N ALA A 148 -5.14 -7.56 8.79
CA ALA A 148 -4.03 -6.78 8.27
C ALA A 148 -2.74 -7.00 9.06
N LYS A 149 -2.80 -7.13 10.39
CA LYS A 149 -1.63 -7.44 11.21
C LYS A 149 -1.10 -8.85 10.91
N CYS A 150 -1.97 -9.85 10.77
CA CYS A 150 -1.55 -11.20 10.37
C CYS A 150 -0.83 -11.18 9.01
N LEU A 151 -1.43 -10.52 8.02
CA LEU A 151 -0.89 -10.46 6.66
C LEU A 151 0.37 -9.59 6.57
N TYR A 152 0.38 -8.42 7.21
CA TYR A 152 1.35 -7.36 6.96
C TYR A 152 2.35 -7.09 8.10
N GLN A 153 2.22 -7.70 9.28
CA GLN A 153 3.20 -7.51 10.35
C GLN A 153 4.58 -8.01 9.93
N GLN A 154 5.60 -7.15 10.08
CA GLN A 154 6.97 -7.35 9.61
C GLN A 154 7.96 -7.64 10.76
N ALA A 155 7.58 -8.45 11.75
CA ALA A 155 8.47 -8.70 12.90
C ALA A 155 9.73 -9.49 12.44
N ASN A 156 10.91 -8.95 12.76
CA ASN A 156 12.23 -9.55 12.52
C ASN A 156 12.56 -9.88 11.05
N LEU A 157 12.08 -9.08 10.09
CA LEU A 157 12.38 -9.25 8.68
C LEU A 157 13.56 -8.37 8.22
N HIS A 158 14.40 -8.89 7.34
CA HIS A 158 15.48 -8.13 6.72
C HIS A 158 14.93 -7.12 5.70
N ARG A 159 15.59 -5.96 5.56
CA ARG A 159 15.19 -4.88 4.63
C ARG A 159 16.29 -4.58 3.62
N PRO A 160 16.64 -5.52 2.73
CA PRO A 160 17.64 -5.29 1.70
C PRO A 160 17.15 -4.21 0.73
N ALA A 161 18.07 -3.43 0.14
CA ALA A 161 17.73 -2.43 -0.88
C ALA A 161 17.22 -3.06 -2.19
N CYS A 162 17.63 -4.28 -2.47
CA CYS A 162 17.20 -5.08 -3.62
C CYS A 162 17.23 -6.56 -3.25
N PHE A 163 16.32 -7.35 -3.81
CA PHE A 163 16.29 -8.80 -3.60
C PHE A 163 15.72 -9.51 -4.83
N GLN A 164 15.81 -10.84 -4.86
CA GLN A 164 15.19 -11.64 -5.92
C GLN A 164 13.98 -12.40 -5.37
N LEU A 165 12.91 -12.41 -6.15
CA LEU A 165 11.71 -13.18 -5.88
C LEU A 165 11.40 -14.03 -7.10
N PHE A 166 11.42 -15.36 -6.97
CA PHE A 166 11.27 -16.31 -8.08
C PHE A 166 12.17 -16.00 -9.31
N GLY A 167 13.39 -15.48 -9.05
CA GLY A 167 14.36 -15.10 -10.08
C GLY A 167 14.08 -13.77 -10.79
N MET A 168 13.09 -12.99 -10.36
CA MET A 168 12.93 -11.59 -10.76
C MET A 168 13.53 -10.67 -9.69
N ARG A 169 14.37 -9.72 -10.12
CA ARG A 169 14.94 -8.67 -9.28
C ARG A 169 13.82 -7.71 -8.84
N ILE A 170 13.80 -7.31 -7.58
CA ILE A 170 12.86 -6.33 -7.02
C ILE A 170 13.67 -5.21 -6.37
N ASN A 171 13.38 -3.96 -6.74
CA ASN A 171 13.92 -2.77 -6.08
C ASN A 171 13.06 -2.44 -4.87
N ASN A 172 13.61 -2.64 -3.67
CA ASN A 172 12.87 -2.43 -2.43
C ASN A 172 12.96 -0.96 -2.02
N LEU A 173 12.11 -0.13 -2.64
CA LEU A 173 12.07 1.32 -2.47
C LEU A 173 10.79 1.74 -1.72
N SER A 174 10.84 2.91 -1.09
CA SER A 174 9.59 3.59 -0.69
C SER A 174 8.90 4.20 -1.91
N MET A 175 7.60 4.49 -1.80
CA MET A 175 6.86 5.18 -2.87
C MET A 175 7.52 6.52 -3.24
N ASP A 176 7.92 7.31 -2.25
CA ASP A 176 8.54 8.63 -2.50
C ASP A 176 9.92 8.51 -3.16
N GLU A 177 10.73 7.50 -2.78
CA GLU A 177 12.00 7.21 -3.46
C GLU A 177 11.79 6.77 -4.91
N ALA A 178 10.75 5.96 -5.17
CA ALA A 178 10.43 5.51 -6.52
C ALA A 178 10.02 6.70 -7.40
N VAL A 179 9.12 7.57 -6.94
CA VAL A 179 8.72 8.77 -7.67
C VAL A 179 9.91 9.70 -7.91
N ALA A 180 10.75 9.93 -6.90
CA ALA A 180 11.97 10.72 -7.05
C ALA A 180 12.90 10.20 -8.14
N ARG A 181 13.12 8.87 -8.21
CA ARG A 181 13.96 8.25 -9.25
C ARG A 181 13.36 8.35 -10.64
N ILE A 182 12.04 8.23 -10.77
CA ILE A 182 11.32 8.32 -12.05
C ILE A 182 11.41 9.72 -12.64
N THR A 183 11.33 10.76 -11.80
CA THR A 183 11.33 12.16 -12.25
C THR A 183 12.72 12.79 -12.34
N ALA A 184 13.75 12.10 -11.82
CA ALA A 184 15.12 12.59 -11.83
C ALA A 184 15.58 12.94 -13.25
N GLU A 185 16.52 13.88 -13.36
CA GLU A 185 17.12 14.21 -14.65
C GLU A 185 17.75 12.97 -15.29
N PRO A 186 17.62 12.83 -16.62
CA PRO A 186 18.18 11.69 -17.31
C PRO A 186 19.70 11.72 -17.20
N MET A 187 20.29 10.60 -16.80
CA MET A 187 21.74 10.42 -16.83
C MET A 187 22.25 9.94 -18.21
N TYR A 188 21.34 9.58 -19.12
CA TYR A 188 21.61 8.93 -20.40
C TYR A 188 20.64 9.44 -21.47
N ASP A 189 20.99 9.24 -22.75
CA ASP A 189 20.20 9.69 -23.90
C ASP A 189 18.93 8.84 -24.16
N SER A 190 18.76 7.73 -23.45
CA SER A 190 17.61 6.81 -23.59
C SER A 190 16.75 6.73 -22.33
N ALA A 191 15.46 6.45 -22.52
CA ALA A 191 14.51 6.29 -21.43
C ALA A 191 14.88 5.17 -20.45
N ARG A 192 14.80 5.48 -19.14
CA ARG A 192 14.90 4.49 -18.08
C ARG A 192 13.60 3.71 -17.94
N VAL A 193 13.69 2.39 -17.78
CA VAL A 193 12.51 1.52 -17.84
C VAL A 193 12.09 1.02 -16.46
N GLY A 194 10.81 1.19 -16.14
CA GLY A 194 10.20 0.73 -14.88
C GLY A 194 9.06 -0.27 -15.11
N TYR A 195 9.08 -1.38 -14.38
CA TYR A 195 8.03 -2.41 -14.42
C TYR A 195 7.38 -2.60 -13.05
N PHE A 196 6.05 -2.77 -13.04
CA PHE A 196 5.28 -3.12 -11.84
C PHE A 196 4.96 -4.62 -11.88
N VAL A 197 5.66 -5.39 -11.05
CA VAL A 197 5.47 -6.85 -11.02
C VAL A 197 4.49 -7.25 -9.93
N ASN A 198 3.49 -8.02 -10.32
CA ASN A 198 2.49 -8.60 -9.44
C ASN A 198 2.40 -10.12 -9.65
N VAL A 199 1.49 -10.79 -8.95
CA VAL A 199 1.28 -12.25 -9.03
C VAL A 199 1.20 -12.78 -10.46
N ASN A 200 0.55 -12.04 -11.36
CA ASN A 200 0.44 -12.45 -12.76
C ASN A 200 1.79 -12.39 -13.50
N SER A 201 2.61 -11.37 -13.22
CA SER A 201 3.96 -11.24 -13.77
C SER A 201 4.84 -12.44 -13.38
N PHE A 202 4.76 -12.91 -12.13
CA PHE A 202 5.46 -14.12 -11.68
C PHE A 202 4.97 -15.39 -12.39
N ASN A 203 3.66 -15.51 -12.60
CA ASN A 203 3.09 -16.64 -13.33
C ASN A 203 3.51 -16.66 -14.81
N ILE A 204 3.55 -15.50 -15.46
CA ILE A 204 4.06 -15.37 -16.84
C ILE A 204 5.56 -15.71 -16.87
N ALA A 205 6.35 -15.16 -15.95
CA ALA A 205 7.80 -15.39 -15.87
C ALA A 205 8.15 -16.87 -15.69
N HIS A 206 7.32 -17.62 -14.95
CA HIS A 206 7.48 -19.06 -14.79
C HIS A 206 7.21 -19.81 -16.11
N SER A 207 6.14 -19.48 -16.82
CA SER A 207 5.78 -20.15 -18.08
C SER A 207 6.62 -19.67 -19.27
N ARG A 208 7.28 -18.50 -19.17
CA ARG A 208 8.06 -17.86 -20.24
C ARG A 208 9.40 -17.33 -19.69
N PRO A 209 10.48 -18.13 -19.74
CA PRO A 209 11.79 -17.70 -19.23
C PRO A 209 12.32 -16.40 -19.85
N GLY A 210 12.00 -16.14 -21.13
CA GLY A 210 12.36 -14.89 -21.81
C GLY A 210 11.72 -13.64 -21.19
N PHE A 211 10.52 -13.76 -20.60
CA PHE A 211 9.88 -12.66 -19.88
C PHE A 211 10.60 -12.36 -18.56
N ARG A 212 11.06 -13.40 -17.84
CA ARG A 212 11.87 -13.22 -16.63
C ARG A 212 13.18 -12.49 -16.93
N ALA A 213 13.87 -12.91 -17.99
CA ALA A 213 15.11 -12.27 -18.43
C ALA A 213 14.88 -10.79 -18.79
N LEU A 214 13.82 -10.50 -19.55
CA LEU A 214 13.39 -9.15 -19.89
C LEU A 214 13.15 -8.29 -18.65
N VAL A 215 12.35 -8.76 -17.69
CA VAL A 215 12.04 -7.96 -16.50
C VAL A 215 13.30 -7.60 -15.72
N ASN A 216 14.30 -8.49 -15.70
CA ASN A 216 15.57 -8.26 -15.02
C ASN A 216 16.48 -7.23 -15.71
N THR A 217 16.24 -6.87 -16.97
CA THR A 217 17.01 -5.82 -17.67
C THR A 217 16.51 -4.40 -17.38
N ALA A 218 15.35 -4.24 -16.74
CA ALA A 218 14.80 -2.93 -16.41
C ALA A 218 15.67 -2.18 -15.39
N ASP A 219 15.65 -0.86 -15.43
CA ASP A 219 16.23 0.00 -14.38
C ASP A 219 15.57 -0.26 -13.03
N TRP A 220 14.24 -0.34 -13.04
CA TRP A 220 13.43 -0.51 -11.84
C TRP A 220 12.37 -1.58 -12.00
N VAL A 221 12.29 -2.45 -11.00
CA VAL A 221 11.22 -3.44 -10.85
C VAL A 221 10.55 -3.20 -9.50
N PHE A 222 9.34 -2.65 -9.55
CA PHE A 222 8.54 -2.28 -8.39
C PHE A 222 7.62 -3.42 -7.97
N ALA A 223 7.55 -3.69 -6.67
CA ALA A 223 6.61 -4.64 -6.11
C ALA A 223 5.18 -4.06 -6.14
N ASP A 224 4.29 -4.74 -6.85
CA ASP A 224 2.88 -4.34 -7.00
C ASP A 224 1.94 -5.41 -6.42
N GLY A 225 1.29 -5.05 -5.32
CA GLY A 225 0.18 -5.79 -4.74
C GLY A 225 0.53 -6.70 -3.55
N SER A 226 -0.52 -7.16 -2.88
CA SER A 226 -0.44 -7.93 -1.63
C SER A 226 0.25 -9.29 -1.79
N GLY A 227 0.13 -9.93 -2.96
CA GLY A 227 0.77 -11.23 -3.23
C GLY A 227 2.30 -11.16 -3.23
N VAL A 228 2.88 -10.08 -3.76
CA VAL A 228 4.34 -9.88 -3.77
C VAL A 228 4.87 -9.63 -2.37
N ARG A 229 4.12 -8.83 -1.59
CA ARG A 229 4.40 -8.60 -0.17
C ARG A 229 4.38 -9.88 0.65
N LEU A 230 3.39 -10.75 0.42
CA LEU A 230 3.29 -12.04 1.09
C LEU A 230 4.49 -12.92 0.77
N ALA A 231 4.87 -13.01 -0.51
CA ALA A 231 6.00 -13.83 -0.94
C ALA A 231 7.35 -13.28 -0.44
N ALA A 232 7.54 -11.96 -0.42
CA ALA A 232 8.72 -11.34 0.19
C ALA A 232 8.81 -11.66 1.69
N LYS A 233 7.68 -11.55 2.42
CA LYS A 233 7.60 -11.90 3.84
C LYS A 233 7.94 -13.37 4.08
N HIS A 234 7.49 -14.26 3.21
CA HIS A 234 7.81 -15.69 3.28
C HIS A 234 9.31 -15.96 3.19
N GLN A 235 10.06 -15.15 2.42
CA GLN A 235 11.52 -15.19 2.32
C GLN A 235 12.25 -14.42 3.44
N GLY A 236 11.54 -13.98 4.48
CA GLY A 236 12.16 -13.20 5.57
C GLY A 236 12.44 -11.74 5.20
N ILE A 237 11.85 -11.21 4.12
CA ILE A 237 12.10 -9.87 3.60
C ILE A 237 10.93 -8.93 3.89
N ALA A 238 11.23 -7.78 4.49
CA ALA A 238 10.30 -6.67 4.65
C ALA A 238 10.37 -5.74 3.44
N LEU A 239 9.28 -5.71 2.68
CA LEU A 239 9.04 -4.66 1.69
C LEU A 239 8.94 -3.30 2.38
N ARG A 240 9.67 -2.31 1.86
CA ARG A 240 9.62 -0.92 2.32
C ARG A 240 8.25 -0.31 2.03
N ASP A 241 7.70 -0.57 0.85
CA ASP A 241 6.39 -0.07 0.46
C ASP A 241 5.71 -0.97 -0.59
N ASN A 242 4.40 -0.78 -0.78
CA ASN A 242 3.67 -1.36 -1.90
C ASN A 242 3.67 -0.35 -3.05
N VAL A 243 4.73 -0.36 -3.86
CA VAL A 243 4.95 0.59 -4.95
C VAL A 243 4.09 0.22 -6.15
N ASN A 244 2.77 0.23 -5.96
CA ASN A 244 1.80 -0.08 -7.01
C ASN A 244 1.53 1.14 -7.91
N GLY A 245 1.18 0.89 -9.16
CA GLY A 245 1.00 1.96 -10.15
C GLY A 245 -0.18 2.90 -9.85
N THR A 246 -1.25 2.41 -9.22
CA THR A 246 -2.46 3.21 -8.97
C THR A 246 -2.28 4.23 -7.84
N ASP A 247 -1.52 3.88 -6.80
CA ASP A 247 -1.15 4.78 -5.70
C ASP A 247 0.07 5.64 -6.04
N MET A 248 0.93 5.19 -6.96
CA MET A 248 2.05 6.00 -7.46
C MET A 248 1.56 7.18 -8.31
N LEU A 249 0.57 6.97 -9.19
CA LEU A 249 0.19 7.96 -10.19
C LEU A 249 -0.14 9.35 -9.60
N PRO A 250 -0.95 9.49 -8.53
CA PRO A 250 -1.21 10.81 -7.93
C PRO A 250 0.07 11.54 -7.47
N LYS A 251 1.00 10.83 -6.82
CA LYS A 251 2.28 11.38 -6.36
C LYS A 251 3.19 11.75 -7.52
N LEU A 252 3.19 10.92 -8.57
CA LEU A 252 3.94 11.17 -9.80
C LEU A 252 3.41 12.42 -10.52
N CYS A 253 2.09 12.57 -10.65
CA CYS A 253 1.47 13.75 -11.24
C CYS A 253 1.77 15.02 -10.45
N GLU A 254 1.68 14.96 -9.11
CA GLU A 254 2.02 16.10 -8.27
C GLU A 254 3.48 16.52 -8.45
N GLN A 255 4.40 15.57 -8.43
CA GLN A 255 5.82 15.85 -8.60
C GLN A 255 6.17 16.33 -10.01
N ALA A 256 5.59 15.71 -11.04
CA ALA A 256 5.74 16.13 -12.43
C ALA A 256 5.24 17.57 -12.64
N ARG A 257 4.05 17.90 -12.10
CA ARG A 257 3.52 19.27 -12.13
C ARG A 257 4.47 20.25 -11.46
N ASN A 258 4.97 19.94 -10.26
CA ASN A 258 5.85 20.82 -9.51
C ASN A 258 7.19 21.07 -10.22
N GLN A 259 7.67 20.10 -11.01
CA GLN A 259 8.89 20.19 -11.81
C GLN A 259 8.66 20.64 -13.25
N GLY A 260 7.41 20.90 -13.65
CA GLY A 260 7.05 21.26 -15.03
C GLY A 260 7.22 20.14 -16.06
N LEU A 261 7.29 18.87 -15.62
CA LEU A 261 7.46 17.71 -16.49
C LEU A 261 6.17 17.33 -17.21
N SER A 262 6.30 16.79 -18.41
CA SER A 262 5.20 16.33 -19.24
C SER A 262 4.99 14.81 -19.17
N LEU A 263 3.73 14.36 -19.16
CA LEU A 263 3.35 12.95 -19.24
C LEU A 263 2.78 12.60 -20.61
N TYR A 264 3.07 11.41 -21.12
CA TYR A 264 2.44 10.82 -22.29
C TYR A 264 1.78 9.49 -21.92
N LEU A 265 0.53 9.27 -22.35
CA LEU A 265 -0.23 8.07 -22.01
C LEU A 265 -0.42 7.20 -23.26
N LEU A 266 0.24 6.04 -23.29
CA LEU A 266 0.23 5.08 -24.39
C LEU A 266 -0.44 3.78 -23.95
N GLY A 267 -1.64 3.45 -24.41
CA GLY A 267 -2.28 2.18 -24.04
C GLY A 267 -3.79 2.21 -23.99
N ALA A 268 -4.36 1.11 -23.46
CA ALA A 268 -5.78 0.85 -23.36
C ALA A 268 -6.55 0.91 -24.69
N ASP A 269 -7.88 0.78 -24.61
CA ASP A 269 -8.76 0.92 -25.77
C ASP A 269 -8.81 2.37 -26.25
N LYS A 270 -9.17 2.57 -27.52
CA LYS A 270 -9.37 3.90 -28.13
C LYS A 270 -10.30 4.76 -27.25
N GLY A 271 -9.87 5.98 -26.91
CA GLY A 271 -10.61 6.92 -26.07
C GLY A 271 -10.32 6.80 -24.57
N VAL A 272 -9.72 5.71 -24.09
CA VAL A 272 -9.47 5.50 -22.65
C VAL A 272 -8.29 6.34 -22.16
N ALA A 273 -7.20 6.41 -22.94
CA ALA A 273 -6.04 7.23 -22.60
C ALA A 273 -6.40 8.73 -22.61
N GLU A 274 -7.22 9.17 -23.56
CA GLU A 274 -7.76 10.52 -23.69
C GLU A 274 -8.62 10.90 -22.48
N ALA A 275 -9.55 10.01 -22.09
CA ALA A 275 -10.38 10.21 -20.92
C ALA A 275 -9.55 10.25 -19.63
N ALA A 276 -8.55 9.38 -19.49
CA ALA A 276 -7.61 9.41 -18.37
C ALA A 276 -6.82 10.73 -18.33
N ALA A 277 -6.33 11.23 -19.46
CA ALA A 277 -5.65 12.51 -19.54
C ALA A 277 -6.56 13.68 -19.13
N ALA A 278 -7.82 13.69 -19.55
CA ALA A 278 -8.80 14.71 -19.16
C ALA A 278 -9.06 14.69 -17.64
N ALA A 279 -9.24 13.50 -17.06
CA ALA A 279 -9.42 13.33 -15.62
C ALA A 279 -8.19 13.82 -14.84
N LEU A 280 -6.98 13.47 -15.29
CA LEU A 280 -5.73 13.90 -14.65
C LEU A 280 -5.52 15.42 -14.71
N ARG A 281 -5.82 16.07 -15.85
CA ARG A 281 -5.75 17.53 -15.97
C ARG A 281 -6.74 18.23 -15.03
N THR A 282 -7.92 17.63 -14.83
CA THR A 282 -8.94 18.14 -13.91
C THR A 282 -8.50 18.00 -12.46
N GLN A 283 -7.93 16.84 -12.11
CA GLN A 283 -7.46 16.53 -10.77
C GLN A 283 -6.20 17.32 -10.38
N PHE A 284 -5.31 17.56 -11.35
CA PHE A 284 -4.04 18.26 -11.15
C PHE A 284 -3.93 19.46 -12.10
N PRO A 285 -4.57 20.60 -11.79
CA PRO A 285 -4.44 21.81 -12.59
C PRO A 285 -2.96 22.20 -12.77
N GLY A 286 -2.57 22.46 -14.02
CA GLY A 286 -1.18 22.75 -14.41
C GLY A 286 -0.33 21.52 -14.79
N LEU A 287 -0.86 20.30 -14.65
CA LEU A 287 -0.19 19.10 -15.15
C LEU A 287 -0.11 19.11 -16.68
N ARG A 288 1.09 18.95 -17.22
CA ARG A 288 1.33 18.87 -18.67
C ARG A 288 1.12 17.43 -19.13
N ILE A 289 0.12 17.20 -19.97
CA ILE A 289 -0.02 15.95 -20.73
C ILE A 289 0.37 16.26 -22.18
N ALA A 290 1.49 15.69 -22.62
CA ALA A 290 2.10 15.89 -23.94
C ALA A 290 1.32 15.20 -25.07
N GLY A 291 0.69 14.07 -24.77
CA GLY A 291 -0.13 13.35 -25.74
C GLY A 291 -0.74 12.07 -25.18
N THR A 292 -1.58 11.45 -25.99
CA THR A 292 -2.27 10.19 -25.70
C THR A 292 -2.33 9.35 -26.97
N GLU A 293 -2.22 8.02 -26.83
CA GLU A 293 -2.29 7.07 -27.93
C GLU A 293 -2.86 5.74 -27.42
N HIS A 294 -3.63 5.01 -28.25
CA HIS A 294 -4.19 3.72 -27.86
C HIS A 294 -3.16 2.59 -27.85
N GLY A 295 -3.47 1.47 -27.18
CA GLY A 295 -2.54 0.36 -27.00
C GLY A 295 -2.47 -0.68 -28.14
N TYR A 296 -3.35 -0.61 -29.13
CA TYR A 296 -3.36 -1.55 -30.26
C TYR A 296 -2.43 -1.06 -31.37
N ILE A 297 -1.14 -1.35 -31.23
CA ILE A 297 -0.08 -0.87 -32.13
C ILE A 297 0.61 -2.08 -32.75
N ASP A 298 0.73 -2.08 -34.08
CA ASP A 298 1.51 -3.10 -34.78
C ASP A 298 3.00 -2.70 -34.89
N HIS A 299 3.82 -3.56 -35.50
CA HIS A 299 5.25 -3.29 -35.63
C HIS A 299 5.57 -2.07 -36.53
N HIS A 300 4.75 -1.79 -37.55
CA HIS A 300 4.97 -0.67 -38.46
C HIS A 300 4.55 0.65 -37.81
N ASP A 301 3.47 0.65 -37.04
CA ASP A 301 2.95 1.81 -36.32
C ASP A 301 3.84 2.21 -35.13
N SER A 302 4.60 1.27 -34.56
CA SER A 302 5.48 1.54 -33.41
C SER A 302 6.52 2.63 -33.70
N GLN A 303 7.04 2.69 -34.93
CA GLN A 303 7.95 3.76 -35.38
C GLN A 303 7.28 5.13 -35.26
N ALA A 304 6.10 5.28 -35.87
CA ALA A 304 5.38 6.54 -35.94
C ALA A 304 4.92 6.99 -34.55
N VAL A 305 4.55 6.04 -33.68
CA VAL A 305 4.21 6.31 -32.27
C VAL A 305 5.42 6.86 -31.52
N ILE A 306 6.61 6.25 -31.65
CA ILE A 306 7.84 6.73 -31.01
C ILE A 306 8.17 8.16 -31.48
N GLU A 307 8.06 8.44 -32.78
CA GLU A 307 8.29 9.76 -33.34
C GLU A 307 7.32 10.80 -32.76
N ARG A 308 6.02 10.47 -32.62
CA ARG A 308 5.04 11.34 -31.96
C ARG A 308 5.36 11.59 -30.49
N ILE A 309 5.76 10.54 -29.75
CA ILE A 309 6.14 10.66 -28.33
C ILE A 309 7.33 11.61 -28.16
N ASN A 310 8.36 11.45 -28.99
CA ASN A 310 9.57 12.27 -28.94
C ASN A 310 9.27 13.71 -29.37
N ALA A 311 8.52 13.91 -30.46
CA ALA A 311 8.14 15.24 -30.96
C ALA A 311 7.26 16.01 -29.98
N ALA A 312 6.48 15.33 -29.14
CA ALA A 312 5.64 15.94 -28.11
C ALA A 312 6.45 16.47 -26.90
N GLY A 313 7.77 16.24 -26.84
CA GLY A 313 8.61 16.66 -25.71
C GLY A 313 8.22 15.95 -24.41
N THR A 314 8.02 14.63 -24.49
CA THR A 314 7.60 13.77 -23.38
C THR A 314 8.72 13.61 -22.34
N ASP A 315 8.47 13.95 -21.08
CA ASP A 315 9.40 13.63 -19.98
C ASP A 315 9.15 12.22 -19.41
N ILE A 316 7.89 11.83 -19.25
CA ILE A 316 7.49 10.57 -18.63
C ILE A 316 6.46 9.84 -19.50
N LEU A 317 6.81 8.66 -19.97
CA LEU A 317 5.90 7.80 -20.74
C LEU A 317 5.25 6.75 -19.83
N LEU A 318 3.91 6.70 -19.84
CA LEU A 318 3.12 5.66 -19.18
C LEU A 318 2.57 4.70 -20.24
N VAL A 319 2.94 3.43 -20.16
CA VAL A 319 2.56 2.38 -21.11
C VAL A 319 1.57 1.40 -20.49
N GLY A 320 0.31 1.45 -20.91
CA GLY A 320 -0.82 0.67 -20.41
C GLY A 320 -1.38 -0.35 -21.41
N MET A 321 -0.52 -1.16 -22.03
CA MET A 321 -0.93 -2.18 -23.04
C MET A 321 -1.21 -3.56 -22.42
N GLY A 322 -0.95 -3.72 -21.12
CA GLY A 322 -1.09 -4.98 -20.43
C GLY A 322 0.12 -5.89 -20.59
N SER A 323 0.36 -6.72 -19.58
CA SER A 323 1.49 -7.63 -19.54
C SER A 323 1.17 -8.94 -20.27
N PRO A 324 2.08 -9.48 -21.12
CA PRO A 324 3.48 -9.10 -21.29
C PRO A 324 3.80 -8.09 -22.42
N ILE A 325 2.77 -7.57 -23.12
CA ILE A 325 2.94 -6.78 -24.36
C ILE A 325 3.68 -5.47 -24.08
N GLN A 326 3.30 -4.77 -23.01
CA GLN A 326 3.94 -3.50 -22.62
C GLN A 326 5.42 -3.65 -22.28
N GLU A 327 5.80 -4.72 -21.58
CA GLU A 327 7.20 -4.95 -21.21
C GLU A 327 8.01 -5.30 -22.45
N GLN A 328 7.43 -6.10 -23.35
CA GLN A 328 8.03 -6.46 -24.64
C GLN A 328 8.27 -5.23 -25.53
N TRP A 329 7.27 -4.38 -25.69
CA TRP A 329 7.38 -3.16 -26.48
C TRP A 329 8.45 -2.21 -25.91
N LEU A 330 8.50 -2.04 -24.59
CA LEU A 330 9.52 -1.22 -23.95
C LEU A 330 10.93 -1.81 -24.13
N ARG A 331 11.10 -3.14 -24.04
CA ARG A 331 12.40 -3.76 -24.32
C ARG A 331 12.88 -3.42 -25.74
N ASP A 332 11.99 -3.50 -26.71
CA ASP A 332 12.35 -3.37 -28.12
C ASP A 332 12.56 -1.92 -28.56
N HIS A 333 12.02 -0.95 -27.81
CA HIS A 333 11.96 0.45 -28.24
C HIS A 333 12.50 1.49 -27.25
N ALA A 334 12.82 1.14 -26.00
CA ALA A 334 13.28 2.11 -24.99
C ALA A 334 14.51 2.92 -25.40
N GLN A 335 15.43 2.31 -26.16
CA GLN A 335 16.64 2.97 -26.69
C GLN A 335 16.34 4.14 -27.65
N ARG A 336 15.10 4.22 -28.15
CA ARG A 336 14.67 5.23 -29.13
C ARG A 336 13.71 6.26 -28.56
N LEU A 337 13.39 6.15 -27.28
CA LEU A 337 12.52 7.08 -26.56
C LEU A 337 13.38 8.17 -25.91
N HIS A 338 13.14 9.41 -26.29
CA HIS A 338 13.82 10.59 -25.76
C HIS A 338 13.07 11.17 -24.55
N CYS A 339 12.74 10.30 -23.60
CA CYS A 339 12.10 10.69 -22.35
C CYS A 339 12.95 10.25 -21.16
N ARG A 340 12.67 10.77 -19.96
CA ARG A 340 13.42 10.43 -18.74
C ARG A 340 13.14 8.99 -18.32
N SER A 341 11.85 8.64 -18.31
CA SER A 341 11.37 7.36 -17.81
C SER A 341 10.19 6.84 -18.63
N ALA A 342 10.16 5.54 -18.84
CA ALA A 342 9.06 4.81 -19.45
C ALA A 342 8.58 3.68 -18.53
N LEU A 343 7.30 3.71 -18.16
CA LEU A 343 6.74 2.87 -17.10
C LEU A 343 5.63 1.96 -17.64
N ALA A 344 5.73 0.66 -17.38
CA ALA A 344 4.73 -0.34 -17.77
C ALA A 344 3.60 -0.42 -16.73
N VAL A 345 2.55 0.38 -16.89
CA VAL A 345 1.51 0.60 -15.86
C VAL A 345 0.29 -0.33 -15.95
N GLY A 346 0.20 -1.18 -16.97
CA GLY A 346 -0.91 -2.12 -17.12
C GLY A 346 -2.25 -1.43 -17.27
N GLY A 347 -3.28 -1.92 -16.57
CA GLY A 347 -4.66 -1.40 -16.65
C GLY A 347 -4.91 -0.09 -15.88
N LEU A 348 -3.88 0.72 -15.64
CA LEU A 348 -3.98 1.97 -14.87
C LEU A 348 -5.03 2.93 -15.46
N PHE A 349 -5.05 3.08 -16.79
CA PHE A 349 -5.94 4.03 -17.48
C PHE A 349 -7.42 3.70 -17.35
N ASP A 350 -7.79 2.42 -17.17
CA ASP A 350 -9.20 2.04 -16.92
C ASP A 350 -9.74 2.66 -15.63
N PHE A 351 -8.88 2.80 -14.61
CA PHE A 351 -9.27 3.41 -13.34
C PHE A 351 -9.28 4.93 -13.42
N CYS A 352 -8.27 5.52 -14.07
CA CYS A 352 -8.15 6.98 -14.21
C CYS A 352 -9.23 7.59 -15.11
N SER A 353 -9.64 6.88 -16.16
CA SER A 353 -10.72 7.31 -17.06
C SER A 353 -12.11 7.20 -16.43
N GLY A 354 -12.24 6.57 -15.25
CA GLY A 354 -13.53 6.29 -14.63
C GLY A 354 -14.30 5.13 -15.27
N ARG A 355 -13.74 4.46 -16.29
CA ARG A 355 -14.35 3.29 -16.94
C ARG A 355 -14.60 2.17 -15.95
N ILE A 356 -13.63 1.93 -15.06
CA ILE A 356 -13.76 0.93 -14.00
C ILE A 356 -13.69 1.64 -12.65
N PRO A 357 -14.73 1.53 -11.81
CA PRO A 357 -14.72 2.14 -10.49
C PRO A 357 -13.60 1.53 -9.66
N ARG A 358 -12.90 2.35 -8.88
CA ARG A 358 -11.90 1.88 -7.93
C ARG A 358 -12.57 1.02 -6.85
N ALA A 359 -11.85 0.04 -6.31
CA ALA A 359 -12.37 -0.82 -5.27
C ALA A 359 -12.81 0.01 -4.03
N PRO A 360 -13.93 -0.35 -3.38
CA PRO A 360 -14.33 0.26 -2.13
C PRO A 360 -13.18 0.24 -1.10
N LEU A 361 -13.08 1.31 -0.30
CA LEU A 361 -11.96 1.48 0.64
C LEU A 361 -11.79 0.29 1.60
N TRP A 362 -12.88 -0.34 2.04
CA TRP A 362 -12.79 -1.49 2.93
C TRP A 362 -12.11 -2.71 2.28
N MET A 363 -12.26 -2.89 0.96
CA MET A 363 -11.58 -3.96 0.22
C MET A 363 -10.10 -3.63 0.06
N ARG A 364 -9.80 -2.36 -0.23
CA ARG A 364 -8.43 -1.85 -0.36
C ARG A 364 -7.65 -1.99 0.94
N GLU A 365 -8.27 -1.66 2.07
CA GLU A 365 -7.70 -1.83 3.42
C GLU A 365 -7.31 -3.29 3.71
N LEU A 366 -7.98 -4.25 3.06
CA LEU A 366 -7.70 -5.67 3.18
C LEU A 366 -6.82 -6.23 2.03
N GLY A 367 -6.41 -5.40 1.06
CA GLY A 367 -5.67 -5.85 -0.12
C GLY A 367 -6.49 -6.71 -1.09
N LEU A 368 -7.81 -6.56 -1.09
CA LEU A 368 -8.79 -7.30 -1.91
C LEU A 368 -9.14 -6.60 -3.23
N GLU A 369 -8.31 -5.67 -3.71
CA GLU A 369 -8.55 -4.94 -4.96
C GLU A 369 -8.69 -5.87 -6.17
N TRP A 370 -7.97 -6.99 -6.15
CA TRP A 370 -8.06 -8.01 -7.18
C TRP A 370 -9.44 -8.69 -7.22
N VAL A 371 -10.12 -8.86 -6.07
CA VAL A 371 -11.49 -9.40 -5.99
C VAL A 371 -12.45 -8.44 -6.66
N TRP A 372 -12.31 -7.14 -6.37
CA TRP A 372 -13.12 -6.11 -7.02
C TRP A 372 -12.93 -6.13 -8.54
N ARG A 373 -11.68 -6.21 -9.02
CA ARG A 373 -11.41 -6.30 -10.47
C ARG A 373 -11.99 -7.58 -11.08
N LEU A 374 -11.98 -8.71 -10.36
CA LEU A 374 -12.62 -9.95 -10.82
C LEU A 374 -14.14 -9.81 -10.90
N LEU A 375 -14.78 -9.12 -9.95
CA LEU A 375 -16.23 -8.90 -9.98
C LEU A 375 -16.64 -8.00 -11.16
N GLN A 376 -15.84 -6.99 -11.49
CA GLN A 376 -16.10 -6.11 -12.63
C GLN A 376 -15.87 -6.81 -13.99
N GLU A 377 -14.90 -7.72 -14.07
CA GLU A 377 -14.53 -8.39 -15.32
C GLU A 377 -14.30 -9.91 -15.11
N PRO A 378 -15.36 -10.68 -14.75
CA PRO A 378 -15.20 -12.06 -14.30
C PRO A 378 -14.58 -12.94 -15.37
N LYS A 379 -15.08 -12.88 -16.61
CA LYS A 379 -14.57 -13.70 -17.73
C LYS A 379 -13.11 -13.37 -18.07
N ALA A 380 -12.78 -12.08 -18.19
CA ALA A 380 -11.45 -11.66 -18.62
C ALA A 380 -10.37 -11.88 -17.54
N LYS A 381 -10.74 -11.87 -16.25
CA LYS A 381 -9.79 -11.96 -15.14
C LYS A 381 -9.82 -13.29 -14.39
N PHE A 382 -10.74 -14.21 -14.71
CA PHE A 382 -10.89 -15.51 -14.05
C PHE A 382 -9.56 -16.27 -13.99
N HIS A 383 -8.93 -16.49 -15.14
CA HIS A 383 -7.69 -17.27 -15.22
C HIS A 383 -6.57 -16.61 -14.40
N ARG A 384 -6.47 -15.28 -14.43
CA ARG A 384 -5.45 -14.54 -13.69
C ARG A 384 -5.60 -14.68 -12.19
N TYR A 385 -6.83 -14.58 -11.66
CA TYR A 385 -7.04 -14.51 -10.22
C TYR A 385 -7.46 -15.84 -9.59
N VAL A 386 -8.41 -16.56 -10.18
CA VAL A 386 -8.96 -17.81 -9.60
C VAL A 386 -7.99 -18.97 -9.78
N ILE A 387 -7.32 -19.05 -10.93
CA ILE A 387 -6.32 -20.09 -11.21
C ILE A 387 -4.92 -19.61 -10.87
N GLY A 388 -4.57 -18.39 -11.29
CA GLY A 388 -3.22 -17.85 -11.13
C GLY A 388 -2.81 -17.59 -9.68
N ASN A 389 -3.69 -17.09 -8.81
CA ASN A 389 -3.31 -16.82 -7.42
C ASN A 389 -3.00 -18.11 -6.64
N PRO A 390 -3.82 -19.18 -6.68
CA PRO A 390 -3.45 -20.46 -6.06
C PRO A 390 -2.16 -21.06 -6.62
N GLN A 391 -1.93 -21.00 -7.93
CA GLN A 391 -0.68 -21.48 -8.53
C GLN A 391 0.55 -20.74 -7.99
N PHE A 392 0.44 -19.41 -7.84
CA PHE A 392 1.50 -18.60 -7.25
C PHE A 392 1.76 -18.98 -5.78
N LEU A 393 0.71 -19.14 -4.97
CA LEU A 393 0.84 -19.54 -3.57
C LEU A 393 1.45 -20.94 -3.43
N PHE A 394 1.04 -21.89 -4.27
CA PHE A 394 1.64 -23.23 -4.29
C PHE A 394 3.13 -23.18 -4.62
N ARG A 395 3.53 -22.38 -5.63
CA ARG A 395 4.94 -22.18 -5.98
C ARG A 395 5.72 -21.51 -4.86
N MET A 396 5.12 -20.55 -4.17
CA MET A 396 5.72 -19.92 -2.99
C MET A 396 6.04 -20.96 -1.92
N ILE A 397 5.10 -21.83 -1.57
CA ILE A 397 5.30 -22.86 -0.54
C ILE A 397 6.33 -23.92 -1.01
N LYS A 398 6.28 -24.33 -2.28
CA LYS A 398 7.16 -25.37 -2.83
C LYS A 398 8.62 -24.93 -3.00
N HIS A 399 8.86 -23.65 -3.33
CA HIS A 399 10.18 -23.11 -3.63
C HIS A 399 10.77 -22.28 -2.48
N SER A 400 10.44 -22.64 -1.24
CA SER A 400 10.98 -22.01 -0.03
C SER A 400 11.96 -22.87 0.73
#